data_AF-A0A084VJC6-F1
#
_entry.id   AF-A0A084VJC6-F1
#
_cell.length_a   1.000
_cell.length_b   1.000
_cell.length_c   1.000
_cell.angle_alpha   90.00
_cell.angle_beta   90.00
_cell.angle_gamma   90.00
#
_symmetry.space_group_name_H-M   'P 1'
#
loop_
_entity.id
_entity.type
_entity.pdbx_description
1 polymer ?
#
loop_
_entity_poly.entity_id
_entity_poly.type
_entity_poly.pdbx_seq_one_letter_code
_entity_poly.pdbx_strand_id
1 'polypeptide(L)'
;MNDVISPLNPSFRCRTVKRALCKVMDSKMRPLWIVYENSDTCGDDINMIFKNGDDLRQDMLTLQMLRIMDRIWKSHGYDFRMNPYSCISTDRKLGLIEVVLNAETIANIQKERGMFSATSPFKKGSLLAWLKDHNGTEDLLAKAIQEFTLSCAGYCVATYVLGVADRHSDNIMVKKTGQLFHIDFGHILGHFKEKFGFRRERVPFVLTHDFVYVINNGRTDREAQEFCHFQTLCEEAFLILRQHGCLILSLFSMMISTGLPELSSEKDLNYLRETLVLDKTEEEARSHFKAKFSEALANSWKTSLNWASHNFSKNNRQ
;
A
#
# COMPACT_ATOMS: atom_id res chain seq x y z
N MET A 1 11.39 35.97 7.99
CA MET A 1 11.89 34.59 8.04
C MET A 1 12.02 34.14 6.60
N ASN A 2 13.16 33.58 6.20
CA ASN A 2 13.30 33.04 4.86
C ASN A 2 12.44 31.78 4.72
N ASP A 3 11.78 31.61 3.57
CA ASP A 3 11.02 30.41 3.24
C ASP A 3 11.91 29.16 3.40
N VAL A 4 11.38 28.11 4.02
CA VAL A 4 12.14 26.89 4.34
C VAL A 4 11.95 25.87 3.21
N ILE A 5 13.03 25.25 2.74
CA ILE A 5 12.96 24.19 1.73
C ILE A 5 12.38 22.92 2.36
N SER A 6 11.42 22.30 1.68
CA SER A 6 10.82 21.03 2.11
C SER A 6 11.86 19.90 2.09
N PRO A 7 12.06 19.16 3.21
CA PRO A 7 12.94 17.99 3.24
C PRO A 7 12.44 16.81 2.39
N LEU A 8 11.12 16.75 2.14
CA LEU A 8 10.49 15.69 1.36
C LEU A 8 10.63 15.92 -0.16
N ASN A 9 10.61 17.20 -0.58
CA ASN A 9 10.77 17.58 -1.97
C ASN A 9 11.46 18.96 -2.06
N PRO A 10 12.75 19.02 -2.43
CA PRO A 10 13.51 20.27 -2.48
C PRO A 10 12.97 21.33 -3.46
N SER A 11 12.10 20.94 -4.40
CA SER A 11 11.43 21.87 -5.31
C SER A 11 10.35 22.71 -4.61
N PHE A 12 9.90 22.30 -3.41
CA PHE A 12 8.89 23.02 -2.65
C PHE A 12 9.51 23.89 -1.55
N ARG A 13 8.97 25.11 -1.40
CA ARG A 13 9.37 26.07 -0.36
C ARG A 13 8.17 26.38 0.53
N CYS A 14 8.31 26.05 1.81
CA CYS A 14 7.32 26.27 2.86
C CYS A 14 7.46 27.71 3.38
N ARG A 15 6.44 28.55 3.18
CA ARG A 15 6.42 29.95 3.66
C ARG A 15 5.88 30.05 5.09
N THR A 16 4.58 29.85 5.26
CA THR A 16 3.89 30.06 6.54
C THR A 16 3.07 28.82 6.92
N VAL A 17 3.06 28.45 8.21
CA VAL A 17 2.20 27.38 8.70
C VAL A 17 0.75 27.87 8.76
N LYS A 18 -0.14 27.21 8.03
CA LYS A 18 -1.60 27.43 8.09
C LYS A 18 -2.19 26.71 9.30
N ARG A 19 -2.06 27.33 10.48
CA ARG A 19 -2.45 26.74 11.78
C ARG A 19 -3.88 26.20 11.82
N ALA A 20 -4.82 26.89 11.17
CA ALA A 20 -6.22 26.49 11.13
C ALA A 20 -6.47 25.15 10.40
N LEU A 21 -5.55 24.72 9.54
CA LEU A 21 -5.63 23.46 8.79
C LEU A 21 -4.78 22.35 9.42
N CYS A 22 -3.98 22.66 10.43
CA CYS A 22 -3.15 21.69 11.13
C CYS A 22 -4.00 20.90 12.13
N LYS A 23 -3.72 19.61 12.30
CA LYS A 23 -4.45 18.76 13.25
C LYS A 23 -3.56 17.68 13.84
N VAL A 24 -3.90 17.21 15.03
CA VAL A 24 -3.33 15.99 15.61
C VAL A 24 -4.17 14.81 15.13
N MET A 25 -3.54 13.82 14.52
CA MET A 25 -4.26 12.65 14.01
C MET A 25 -4.61 11.69 15.15
N ASP A 26 -5.78 11.05 15.05
CA ASP A 26 -6.27 10.07 16.00
C ASP A 26 -5.61 8.70 15.76
N SER A 27 -4.36 8.57 16.21
CA SER A 27 -3.55 7.36 16.17
C SER A 27 -2.73 7.25 17.45
N LYS A 28 -2.23 6.03 17.77
CA LYS A 28 -1.49 5.73 19.00
C LYS A 28 -0.34 6.71 19.27
N MET A 29 0.41 7.07 18.22
CA MET A 29 1.58 7.96 18.32
C MET A 29 1.25 9.44 18.08
N ARG A 30 -0.04 9.78 17.91
CA ARG A 30 -0.56 11.15 17.72
C ARG A 30 0.26 12.01 16.75
N PRO A 31 0.46 11.57 15.50
CA PRO A 31 1.27 12.32 14.55
C PRO A 31 0.59 13.63 14.17
N LEU A 32 1.39 14.62 13.79
CA LEU A 32 0.91 15.98 13.48
C LEU A 32 0.73 16.12 11.98
N TRP A 33 -0.48 16.48 11.55
CA TRP A 33 -0.74 16.96 10.20
C TRP A 33 -0.44 18.45 10.15
N ILE A 34 0.54 18.83 9.33
CA ILE A 34 1.01 20.20 9.20
C ILE A 34 0.78 20.66 7.76
N VAL A 35 0.19 21.86 7.62
CA VAL A 35 -0.07 22.48 6.32
C VAL A 35 0.74 23.76 6.22
N TYR A 36 1.57 23.85 5.19
CA TYR A 36 2.33 25.04 4.85
C TYR A 36 1.75 25.71 3.60
N GLU A 37 1.68 27.02 3.63
CA GLU A 37 1.52 27.83 2.43
C GLU A 37 2.73 27.63 1.52
N ASN A 38 2.45 27.35 0.24
CA ASN A 38 3.48 27.26 -0.78
C ASN A 38 4.02 28.66 -1.11
N SER A 39 5.34 28.78 -1.25
CA SER A 39 5.95 30.05 -1.64
C SER A 39 5.64 30.42 -3.09
N ASP A 40 5.43 29.40 -3.93
CA ASP A 40 4.86 29.56 -5.27
C ASP A 40 3.36 29.86 -5.14
N THR A 41 2.97 31.07 -5.55
CA THR A 41 1.59 31.56 -5.47
C THR A 41 0.61 30.81 -6.37
N CYS A 42 1.12 30.06 -7.37
CA CYS A 42 0.31 29.22 -8.24
C CYS A 42 0.24 27.76 -7.76
N GLY A 43 1.00 27.39 -6.73
CA GLY A 43 1.06 26.05 -6.19
C GLY A 43 0.03 25.79 -5.08
N ASP A 44 -0.41 24.54 -4.97
CA ASP A 44 -1.22 24.08 -3.84
C ASP A 44 -0.42 24.09 -2.53
N ASP A 45 -1.14 24.11 -1.42
CA ASP A 45 -0.57 24.00 -0.07
C ASP A 45 0.25 22.71 0.11
N ILE A 46 1.35 22.83 0.83
CA ILE A 46 2.27 21.72 1.09
C ILE A 46 1.82 21.02 2.38
N ASN A 47 1.36 19.78 2.25
CA ASN A 47 0.81 18.98 3.34
C ASN A 47 1.81 17.90 3.76
N MET A 48 2.12 17.82 5.06
CA MET A 48 3.07 16.86 5.61
C MET A 48 2.55 16.27 6.92
N ILE A 49 2.92 15.03 7.19
CA ILE A 49 2.74 14.40 8.49
C ILE A 49 4.09 14.36 9.18
N PHE A 50 4.15 14.94 10.38
CA PHE A 50 5.27 14.81 11.29
C PHE A 50 4.99 13.67 12.27
N LYS A 51 5.87 12.66 12.28
CA LYS A 51 5.81 11.54 13.21
C LYS A 51 6.92 11.66 14.25
N ASN A 52 6.56 11.45 15.52
CA ASN A 52 7.49 11.31 16.63
C ASN A 52 7.18 10.02 17.38
N GLY A 53 8.20 9.18 17.56
CA GLY A 53 8.15 7.91 18.26
C GLY A 53 8.19 6.66 17.37
N ASP A 54 8.10 6.81 16.05
CA ASP A 54 8.19 5.73 15.06
C ASP A 54 9.50 5.81 14.25
N ASP A 55 10.14 4.66 14.02
CA ASP A 55 11.35 4.57 13.21
C ASP A 55 11.03 4.48 11.71
N LEU A 56 11.08 5.62 11.03
CA LEU A 56 10.73 5.73 9.60
C LEU A 56 11.79 5.21 8.62
N ARG A 57 12.92 4.67 9.11
CA ARG A 57 13.96 4.11 8.24
C ARG A 57 13.43 2.89 7.46
N GLN A 58 12.50 2.13 8.04
CA GLN A 58 11.86 1.01 7.36
C GLN A 58 10.93 1.49 6.23
N ASP A 59 10.05 2.45 6.51
CA ASP A 59 9.21 3.08 5.50
C ASP A 59 10.04 3.65 4.33
N MET A 60 11.14 4.34 4.64
CA MET A 60 12.06 4.86 3.63
C MET A 60 12.61 3.75 2.73
N LEU A 61 13.10 2.65 3.32
CA LEU A 61 13.62 1.51 2.57
C LEU A 61 12.53 0.89 1.69
N THR A 62 11.34 0.63 2.25
CA THR A 62 10.23 0.03 1.49
C THR A 62 9.79 0.93 0.34
N LEU A 63 9.58 2.23 0.59
CA LEU A 63 9.20 3.20 -0.44
C LEU A 63 10.28 3.32 -1.53
N GLN A 64 11.55 3.24 -1.14
CA GLN A 64 12.64 3.22 -2.11
C GLN A 64 12.64 1.95 -2.97
N MET A 65 12.39 0.78 -2.38
CA MET A 65 12.23 -0.47 -3.14
C MET A 65 11.03 -0.41 -4.07
N LEU A 66 9.90 0.17 -3.64
CA LEU A 66 8.73 0.39 -4.50
C LEU A 66 9.05 1.28 -5.70
N ARG A 67 9.85 2.34 -5.53
CA ARG A 67 10.32 3.19 -6.65
C ARG A 67 11.19 2.41 -7.63
N ILE A 68 12.04 1.52 -7.13
CA ILE A 68 12.91 0.68 -7.96
C ILE A 68 12.07 -0.34 -8.74
N MET A 69 11.11 -1.01 -8.07
CA MET A 69 10.16 -1.93 -8.71
C MET A 69 9.35 -1.23 -9.81
N ASP A 70 8.82 -0.03 -9.53
CA ASP A 70 8.10 0.79 -10.50
C ASP A 70 8.94 1.13 -11.75
N ARG A 71 10.23 1.46 -11.56
CA ARG A 71 11.15 1.70 -12.69
C ARG A 71 11.43 0.44 -13.49
N ILE A 72 11.61 -0.70 -12.82
CA ILE A 72 11.82 -2.00 -13.46
C ILE A 72 10.60 -2.38 -14.31
N TRP A 73 9.39 -2.24 -13.78
CA TRP A 73 8.18 -2.52 -14.56
C TRP A 73 8.04 -1.59 -15.77
N LYS A 74 8.30 -0.29 -15.58
CA LYS A 74 8.25 0.69 -16.67
C LYS A 74 9.27 0.41 -17.77
N SER A 75 10.47 -0.10 -17.43
CA SER A 75 11.44 -0.50 -18.45
C SER A 75 11.02 -1.72 -19.27
N HIS A 76 10.05 -2.49 -18.78
CA HIS A 76 9.42 -3.62 -19.49
C HIS A 76 8.08 -3.26 -20.13
N GLY A 77 7.73 -1.96 -20.19
CA GLY A 77 6.50 -1.49 -20.81
C GLY A 77 5.25 -1.57 -19.91
N TYR A 78 5.41 -1.88 -18.62
CA TYR A 78 4.30 -1.94 -17.66
C TYR A 78 4.31 -0.72 -16.74
N ASP A 79 3.22 0.06 -16.75
CA ASP A 79 2.99 1.11 -15.76
C ASP A 79 1.85 0.70 -14.82
N PHE A 80 2.22 0.15 -13.66
CA PHE A 80 1.28 -0.24 -12.62
C PHE A 80 0.75 0.94 -11.80
N ARG A 81 1.03 2.20 -12.19
CA ARG A 81 0.49 3.38 -11.49
C ARG A 81 0.87 3.36 -10.00
N MET A 82 2.11 3.01 -9.69
CA MET A 82 2.60 3.00 -8.31
C MET A 82 2.61 4.42 -7.73
N ASN A 83 2.32 4.55 -6.44
CA ASN A 83 2.36 5.84 -5.72
C ASN A 83 3.28 5.78 -4.48
N PRO A 84 4.61 5.65 -4.66
CA PRO A 84 5.55 5.65 -3.55
C PRO A 84 5.78 7.08 -3.03
N TYR A 85 4.89 7.52 -2.15
CA TYR A 85 4.95 8.84 -1.48
C TYR A 85 6.28 9.08 -0.76
N SER A 86 6.63 10.35 -0.54
CA SER A 86 7.90 10.72 0.08
C SER A 86 7.85 10.48 1.59
N CYS A 87 8.94 9.94 2.13
CA CYS A 87 9.13 9.71 3.55
C CYS A 87 10.60 9.94 3.85
N ILE A 88 10.90 10.65 4.94
CA ILE A 88 12.27 10.90 5.38
C ILE A 88 12.36 10.85 6.90
N SER A 89 13.24 10.00 7.41
CA SER A 89 13.68 10.02 8.80
C SER A 89 14.67 11.15 8.98
N THR A 90 14.38 12.05 9.91
CA THR A 90 15.21 13.23 10.19
C THR A 90 16.01 13.10 11.48
N ASP A 91 15.58 12.24 12.40
CA ASP A 91 16.31 11.85 13.61
C ASP A 91 15.83 10.48 14.12
N ARG A 92 16.40 9.99 15.22
CA ARG A 92 15.98 8.76 15.90
C ARG A 92 14.49 8.82 16.24
N LYS A 93 13.71 7.95 15.59
CA LYS A 93 12.25 7.84 15.75
C LYS A 93 11.48 9.13 15.40
N LEU A 94 12.03 9.95 14.51
CA LEU A 94 11.43 11.21 14.10
C LEU A 94 11.57 11.36 12.59
N GLY A 95 10.51 11.84 11.94
CA GLY A 95 10.57 12.15 10.53
C GLY A 95 9.28 12.69 9.95
N LEU A 96 9.31 12.86 8.64
CA LEU A 96 8.28 13.50 7.85
C LEU A 96 7.75 12.51 6.80
N ILE A 97 6.45 12.60 6.53
CA ILE A 97 5.76 11.82 5.51
C ILE A 97 4.94 12.77 4.65
N GLU A 98 5.00 12.59 3.34
CA GLU A 98 4.17 13.31 2.37
C GLU A 98 2.71 12.90 2.52
N VAL A 99 1.82 13.89 2.51
CA VAL A 99 0.39 13.65 2.43
C VAL A 99 -0.02 13.47 0.98
N VAL A 100 -0.56 12.30 0.64
CA VAL A 100 -1.26 12.08 -0.62
C VAL A 100 -2.66 12.68 -0.53
N LEU A 101 -2.87 13.81 -1.20
CA LEU A 101 -4.17 14.49 -1.24
C LEU A 101 -5.21 13.67 -2.02
N ASN A 102 -6.49 13.96 -1.74
CA ASN A 102 -7.63 13.30 -2.39
C ASN A 102 -7.62 11.77 -2.24
N ALA A 103 -7.08 11.27 -1.15
CA ALA A 103 -7.05 9.85 -0.81
C ALA A 103 -7.76 9.59 0.51
N GLU A 104 -8.36 8.41 0.62
CA GLU A 104 -9.03 7.97 1.84
C GLU A 104 -8.65 6.51 2.16
N THR A 105 -8.61 6.16 3.44
CA THR A 105 -8.36 4.77 3.85
C THR A 105 -9.56 3.88 3.49
N ILE A 106 -9.32 2.61 3.16
CA ILE A 106 -10.42 1.66 2.94
C ILE A 106 -11.33 1.60 4.18
N ALA A 107 -10.76 1.65 5.38
CA ALA A 107 -11.53 1.64 6.62
C ALA A 107 -12.53 2.82 6.72
N ASN A 108 -12.10 4.03 6.37
CA ASN A 108 -12.97 5.21 6.39
C ASN A 108 -14.04 5.15 5.29
N ILE A 109 -13.70 4.69 4.08
CA ILE A 109 -14.67 4.48 2.98
C ILE A 109 -15.78 3.52 3.43
N GLN A 110 -15.42 2.43 4.10
CA GLN A 110 -16.38 1.45 4.62
C GLN A 110 -17.24 2.04 5.76
N LYS A 111 -16.68 2.94 6.58
CA LYS A 111 -17.37 3.63 7.67
C LYS A 111 -18.42 4.61 7.21
N GLU A 112 -18.07 5.48 6.26
CA GLU A 112 -18.99 6.47 5.71
C GLU A 112 -20.22 5.82 5.05
N ARG A 113 -20.06 4.61 4.48
CA ARG A 113 -21.13 3.89 3.77
C ARG A 113 -22.00 3.00 4.66
N GLY A 114 -21.83 3.06 5.98
CA GLY A 114 -22.73 2.39 6.93
C GLY A 114 -22.58 0.87 7.00
N MET A 115 -21.39 0.30 6.73
CA MET A 115 -21.11 -1.14 6.92
C MET A 115 -21.15 -1.59 8.40
N PHE A 116 -21.44 -0.70 9.34
CA PHE A 116 -21.45 -0.96 10.78
C PHE A 116 -22.84 -1.29 11.36
N SER A 117 -23.86 -1.55 10.53
CA SER A 117 -25.13 -2.12 11.01
C SER A 117 -24.99 -3.62 11.27
N ALA A 118 -25.35 -4.08 12.48
CA ALA A 118 -25.32 -5.47 12.91
C ALA A 118 -26.11 -6.46 12.02
N THR A 119 -26.92 -5.95 11.08
CA THR A 119 -27.79 -6.72 10.20
C THR A 119 -27.20 -7.00 8.80
N SER A 120 -26.09 -6.36 8.40
CA SER A 120 -25.42 -6.69 7.14
C SER A 120 -23.96 -6.19 7.12
N PRO A 121 -23.00 -6.99 7.63
CA PRO A 121 -21.58 -6.62 7.68
C PRO A 121 -20.91 -6.51 6.29
N PHE A 122 -21.67 -6.69 5.21
CA PHE A 122 -21.16 -6.68 3.84
C PHE A 122 -22.17 -6.05 2.87
N LYS A 123 -22.30 -4.72 2.89
CA LYS A 123 -22.82 -4.04 1.69
C LYS A 123 -21.74 -4.11 0.61
N LYS A 124 -21.86 -5.13 -0.26
CA LYS A 124 -20.97 -5.31 -1.42
C LYS A 124 -20.84 -3.99 -2.19
N GLY A 125 -19.62 -3.63 -2.59
CA GLY A 125 -19.37 -2.49 -3.47
C GLY A 125 -19.27 -1.13 -2.81
N SER A 126 -18.90 -1.07 -1.52
CA SER A 126 -18.66 0.20 -0.83
C SER A 126 -17.59 1.04 -1.52
N LEU A 127 -16.51 0.39 -1.97
CA LEU A 127 -15.43 1.03 -2.68
C LEU A 127 -15.82 1.44 -4.10
N LEU A 128 -16.53 0.56 -4.84
CA LEU A 128 -17.02 0.91 -6.18
C LEU A 128 -18.02 2.08 -6.14
N ALA A 129 -18.92 2.10 -5.15
CA ALA A 129 -19.84 3.21 -4.94
C ALA A 129 -19.08 4.51 -4.59
N TRP A 130 -18.05 4.42 -3.75
CA TRP A 130 -17.20 5.58 -3.45
C TRP A 130 -16.47 6.09 -4.69
N LEU A 131 -15.99 5.22 -5.57
CA LEU A 131 -15.41 5.62 -6.85
C LEU A 131 -16.45 6.26 -7.77
N LYS A 132 -17.68 5.73 -7.84
CA LYS A 132 -18.79 6.32 -8.61
C LYS A 132 -19.13 7.74 -8.16
N ASP A 133 -19.18 7.98 -6.85
CA ASP A 133 -19.51 9.31 -6.32
C ASP A 133 -18.45 10.37 -6.63
N HIS A 134 -17.21 9.96 -6.88
CA HIS A 134 -16.10 10.86 -7.23
C HIS A 134 -15.81 10.93 -8.74
N ASN A 135 -16.44 10.08 -9.54
CA ASN A 135 -16.22 9.97 -10.98
C ASN A 135 -17.58 9.96 -11.69
N GLY A 136 -18.11 11.15 -11.97
CA GLY A 136 -19.50 11.36 -12.39
C GLY A 136 -19.85 10.94 -13.82
N THR A 137 -18.87 10.61 -14.65
CA THR A 137 -19.11 10.08 -16.01
C THR A 137 -18.62 8.64 -16.12
N GLU A 138 -19.21 7.87 -17.04
CA GLU A 138 -18.79 6.49 -17.30
C GLU A 138 -17.31 6.41 -17.71
N ASP A 139 -16.82 7.35 -18.53
CA ASP A 139 -15.41 7.42 -18.94
C ASP A 139 -14.47 7.66 -17.75
N LEU A 140 -14.83 8.58 -16.84
CA LEU A 140 -14.03 8.86 -15.64
C LEU A 140 -14.03 7.65 -14.70
N LEU A 141 -15.18 7.00 -14.54
CA LEU A 141 -15.29 5.80 -13.72
C LEU A 141 -14.47 4.65 -14.31
N ALA A 142 -14.55 4.42 -15.63
CA ALA A 142 -13.77 3.41 -16.32
C ALA A 142 -12.26 3.66 -16.14
N LYS A 143 -11.83 4.91 -16.27
CA LYS A 143 -10.44 5.31 -15.98
C LYS A 143 -10.07 5.05 -14.52
N ALA A 144 -10.92 5.39 -13.56
CA ALA A 144 -10.66 5.13 -12.15
C ALA A 144 -10.56 3.63 -11.83
N ILE A 145 -11.41 2.79 -12.43
CA ILE A 145 -11.33 1.33 -12.30
C ILE A 145 -10.03 0.80 -12.93
N GLN A 146 -9.60 1.35 -14.05
CA GLN A 146 -8.32 1.00 -14.67
C GLN A 146 -7.13 1.37 -13.76
N GLU A 147 -7.10 2.60 -13.24
CA GLU A 147 -6.08 3.06 -12.28
C GLU A 147 -6.05 2.17 -11.03
N PHE A 148 -7.23 1.81 -10.51
CA PHE A 148 -7.37 0.87 -9.39
C PHE A 148 -6.80 -0.51 -9.72
N THR A 149 -7.15 -1.07 -10.88
CA THR A 149 -6.74 -2.42 -11.29
C THR A 149 -5.21 -2.51 -11.44
N LEU A 150 -4.61 -1.53 -12.11
CA LEU A 150 -3.16 -1.46 -12.33
C LEU A 150 -2.39 -1.30 -11.00
N SER A 151 -2.80 -0.34 -10.18
CA SER A 151 -2.15 -0.08 -8.88
C SER A 151 -2.36 -1.21 -7.89
N CYS A 152 -3.53 -1.83 -7.86
CA CYS A 152 -3.79 -3.02 -7.07
C CYS A 152 -2.87 -4.17 -7.48
N ALA A 153 -2.65 -4.41 -8.79
CA ALA A 153 -1.76 -5.47 -9.25
C ALA A 153 -0.31 -5.23 -8.82
N GLY A 154 0.19 -4.00 -9.02
CA GLY A 154 1.54 -3.61 -8.61
C GLY A 154 1.75 -3.74 -7.09
N TYR A 155 0.82 -3.25 -6.27
CA TYR A 155 0.93 -3.37 -4.81
C TYR A 155 0.73 -4.81 -4.30
N CYS A 156 -0.13 -5.63 -4.91
CA CYS A 156 -0.27 -7.04 -4.55
C CYS A 156 1.07 -7.78 -4.71
N VAL A 157 1.74 -7.58 -5.84
CA VAL A 157 3.01 -8.24 -6.15
C VAL A 157 4.15 -7.65 -5.33
N ALA A 158 4.25 -6.33 -5.23
CA ALA A 158 5.29 -5.69 -4.42
C ALA A 158 5.21 -6.09 -2.94
N THR A 159 4.01 -6.08 -2.36
CA THR A 159 3.86 -6.40 -0.93
C THR A 159 4.06 -7.88 -0.64
N TYR A 160 3.71 -8.76 -1.59
CA TYR A 160 4.09 -10.17 -1.54
C TYR A 160 5.61 -10.35 -1.56
N VAL A 161 6.31 -9.77 -2.56
CA VAL A 161 7.76 -9.91 -2.70
C VAL A 161 8.49 -9.35 -1.48
N LEU A 162 8.09 -8.17 -1.00
CA LEU A 162 8.73 -7.51 0.14
C LEU A 162 8.31 -8.09 1.50
N GLY A 163 7.30 -8.96 1.55
CA GLY A 163 6.78 -9.53 2.78
C GLY A 163 6.26 -8.48 3.74
N VAL A 164 5.53 -7.49 3.23
CA VAL A 164 4.95 -6.41 4.05
C VAL A 164 3.83 -7.00 4.92
N ALA A 165 3.98 -6.84 6.23
CA ALA A 165 3.03 -7.34 7.22
C ALA A 165 1.98 -6.28 7.62
N ASP A 166 1.03 -6.70 8.47
CA ASP A 166 0.00 -5.87 9.09
C ASP A 166 -0.86 -5.13 8.05
N ARG A 167 -1.27 -5.84 6.99
CA ARG A 167 -2.05 -5.27 5.88
C ARG A 167 -3.56 -5.33 6.16
N HIS A 168 -4.04 -4.34 6.89
CA HIS A 168 -5.47 -4.10 7.17
C HIS A 168 -6.02 -2.87 6.46
N SER A 169 -7.34 -2.67 6.51
CA SER A 169 -8.05 -1.60 5.79
C SER A 169 -7.63 -0.17 6.14
N ASP A 170 -7.06 0.08 7.32
CA ASP A 170 -6.48 1.39 7.66
C ASP A 170 -5.14 1.66 6.94
N ASN A 171 -4.40 0.62 6.55
CA ASN A 171 -3.06 0.73 5.97
C ASN A 171 -3.08 0.70 4.43
N ILE A 172 -4.27 0.75 3.83
CA ILE A 172 -4.49 0.80 2.39
C ILE A 172 -5.39 1.99 2.11
N MET A 173 -4.94 2.84 1.19
CA MET A 173 -5.63 4.05 0.77
C MET A 173 -5.94 4.00 -0.72
N VAL A 174 -6.99 4.70 -1.11
CA VAL A 174 -7.40 4.86 -2.52
C VAL A 174 -7.62 6.32 -2.80
N LYS A 175 -7.04 6.82 -3.90
CA LYS A 175 -7.28 8.16 -4.41
C LYS A 175 -8.65 8.23 -5.08
N LYS A 176 -9.27 9.41 -5.09
CA LYS A 176 -10.52 9.68 -5.84
C LYS A 176 -10.40 9.32 -7.33
N THR A 177 -9.18 9.38 -7.87
CA THR A 177 -8.83 8.98 -9.24
C THR A 177 -8.71 7.46 -9.44
N GLY A 178 -8.96 6.64 -8.43
CA GLY A 178 -8.91 5.17 -8.48
C GLY A 178 -7.59 4.55 -8.03
N GLN A 179 -6.49 5.29 -8.03
CA GLN A 179 -5.16 4.76 -7.69
C GLN A 179 -5.09 4.28 -6.23
N LEU A 180 -4.82 2.99 -6.04
CA LEU A 180 -4.61 2.33 -4.74
C LEU A 180 -3.15 2.43 -4.31
N PHE A 181 -2.90 2.61 -3.02
CA PHE A 181 -1.56 2.57 -2.46
C PHE A 181 -1.55 2.13 -1.00
N HIS A 182 -0.44 1.52 -0.59
CA HIS A 182 -0.24 1.05 0.78
C HIS A 182 0.52 2.12 1.58
N ILE A 183 0.22 2.23 2.86
CA ILE A 183 0.91 3.13 3.80
C ILE A 183 1.38 2.36 5.04
N ASP A 184 2.25 2.97 5.84
CA ASP A 184 2.74 2.41 7.11
C ASP A 184 3.45 1.06 6.94
N PHE A 185 4.71 1.09 6.52
CA PHE A 185 5.51 -0.10 6.19
C PHE A 185 6.42 -0.53 7.35
N GLY A 186 6.03 -0.27 8.60
CA GLY A 186 6.86 -0.53 9.77
C GLY A 186 7.14 -2.01 10.09
N HIS A 187 6.71 -2.95 9.22
CA HIS A 187 7.02 -4.38 9.29
C HIS A 187 7.14 -5.02 7.88
N ILE A 188 8.32 -5.53 7.52
CA ILE A 188 8.68 -6.12 6.22
C ILE A 188 9.45 -7.46 6.36
N LEU A 189 9.75 -8.10 5.22
CA LEU A 189 10.49 -9.37 5.12
C LEU A 189 9.89 -10.54 5.93
N GLY A 190 8.57 -10.51 6.13
CA GLY A 190 7.86 -11.58 6.82
C GLY A 190 8.11 -11.66 8.32
N HIS A 191 8.56 -10.57 8.95
CA HIS A 191 8.56 -10.38 10.41
C HIS A 191 7.13 -10.17 10.94
N PHE A 192 6.27 -11.17 10.69
CA PHE A 192 4.87 -11.16 11.10
C PHE A 192 4.76 -11.25 12.62
N LYS A 193 3.96 -10.38 13.24
CA LYS A 193 3.65 -10.47 14.66
C LYS A 193 3.02 -11.83 14.99
N GLU A 194 3.70 -12.63 15.80
CA GLU A 194 3.17 -13.88 16.33
C GLU A 194 2.24 -13.59 17.51
N LYS A 195 1.08 -14.27 17.57
CA LYS A 195 0.21 -14.25 18.74
C LYS A 195 -0.02 -15.70 19.18
N PHE A 196 0.38 -16.03 20.41
CA PHE A 196 0.29 -17.38 20.98
C PHE A 196 0.99 -18.48 20.14
N GLY A 197 2.14 -18.18 19.53
CA GLY A 197 2.91 -19.15 18.72
C GLY A 197 2.33 -19.43 17.33
N PHE A 198 1.29 -18.71 16.91
CA PHE A 198 0.75 -18.78 15.55
C PHE A 198 1.05 -17.47 14.79
N ARG A 199 1.59 -17.60 13.58
CA ARG A 199 1.74 -16.49 12.62
C ARG A 199 0.35 -15.98 12.23
N ARG A 200 0.11 -14.69 12.46
CA ARG A 200 -1.21 -14.05 12.34
C ARG A 200 -1.61 -13.79 10.89
N GLU A 201 -0.65 -13.58 9.99
CA GLU A 201 -0.88 -13.41 8.55
C GLU A 201 -0.46 -14.68 7.80
N ARG A 202 -1.46 -15.34 7.21
CA ARG A 202 -1.29 -16.57 6.41
C ARG A 202 -1.51 -16.33 4.91
N VAL A 203 -2.00 -15.15 4.53
CA VAL A 203 -2.36 -14.83 3.14
C VAL A 203 -1.18 -14.12 2.47
N PRO A 204 -0.74 -14.58 1.29
CA PRO A 204 0.47 -14.09 0.63
C PRO A 204 0.38 -12.63 0.20
N PHE A 205 -0.82 -12.12 -0.10
CA PHE A 205 -1.09 -10.71 -0.32
C PHE A 205 -2.58 -10.41 -0.08
N VAL A 206 -2.91 -9.12 0.02
CA VAL A 206 -4.28 -8.66 0.25
C VAL A 206 -5.05 -8.61 -1.05
N LEU A 207 -5.99 -9.54 -1.21
CA LEU A 207 -7.03 -9.47 -2.23
C LEU A 207 -8.39 -9.68 -1.57
N THR A 208 -9.13 -8.59 -1.38
CA THR A 208 -10.45 -8.65 -0.72
C THR A 208 -11.57 -8.76 -1.73
N HIS A 209 -12.74 -9.21 -1.26
CA HIS A 209 -13.94 -9.27 -2.10
C HIS A 209 -14.36 -7.90 -2.67
N ASP A 210 -14.09 -6.80 -1.96
CA ASP A 210 -14.43 -5.45 -2.43
C ASP A 210 -13.50 -5.03 -3.58
N PHE A 211 -12.23 -5.46 -3.55
CA PHE A 211 -11.28 -5.19 -4.64
C PHE A 211 -11.65 -5.96 -5.89
N VAL A 212 -11.99 -7.25 -5.75
CA VAL A 212 -12.49 -8.07 -6.87
C VAL A 212 -13.75 -7.45 -7.46
N TYR A 213 -14.65 -6.93 -6.63
CA TYR A 213 -15.88 -6.28 -7.09
C TYR A 213 -15.61 -4.99 -7.89
N VAL A 214 -14.60 -4.19 -7.52
CA VAL A 214 -14.17 -3.02 -8.31
C VAL A 214 -13.55 -3.45 -9.64
N ILE A 215 -12.62 -4.40 -9.62
CA ILE A 215 -11.93 -4.92 -10.81
C ILE A 215 -12.93 -5.46 -11.83
N ASN A 216 -13.97 -6.15 -11.36
CA ASN A 216 -15.01 -6.74 -12.21
C ASN A 216 -16.14 -5.76 -12.54
N ASN A 217 -15.95 -4.46 -12.30
CA ASN A 217 -16.93 -3.40 -12.55
C ASN A 217 -18.33 -3.72 -11.96
N GLY A 218 -18.33 -4.26 -10.74
CA GLY A 218 -19.54 -4.60 -10.00
C GLY A 218 -20.15 -5.97 -10.34
N ARG A 219 -19.49 -6.78 -11.18
CA ARG A 219 -19.86 -8.18 -11.39
C ARG A 219 -19.25 -9.05 -10.30
N THR A 220 -20.00 -10.07 -9.87
CA THR A 220 -19.52 -11.03 -8.85
C THR A 220 -18.89 -12.27 -9.45
N ASP A 221 -18.95 -12.41 -10.78
CA ASP A 221 -18.35 -13.53 -11.48
C ASP A 221 -16.83 -13.47 -11.40
N ARG A 222 -16.21 -14.54 -10.92
CA ARG A 222 -14.76 -14.65 -10.78
C ARG A 222 -14.10 -15.12 -12.07
N GLU A 223 -14.86 -15.61 -13.03
CA GLU A 223 -14.42 -15.97 -14.38
C GLU A 223 -14.53 -14.78 -15.35
N ALA A 224 -14.88 -13.60 -14.84
CA ALA A 224 -14.93 -12.37 -15.61
C ALA A 224 -13.58 -12.08 -16.29
N GLN A 225 -13.65 -11.67 -17.55
CA GLN A 225 -12.47 -11.36 -18.37
C GLN A 225 -11.57 -10.30 -17.71
N GLU A 226 -12.19 -9.34 -17.01
CA GLU A 226 -11.51 -8.29 -16.26
C GLU A 226 -10.65 -8.85 -15.11
N PHE A 227 -11.16 -9.87 -14.40
CA PHE A 227 -10.41 -10.53 -13.34
C PHE A 227 -9.25 -11.37 -13.89
N CYS A 228 -9.49 -12.09 -14.99
CA CYS A 228 -8.44 -12.84 -15.69
C CYS A 228 -7.32 -11.90 -16.17
N HIS A 229 -7.67 -10.72 -16.68
CA HIS A 229 -6.69 -9.71 -17.05
C HIS A 229 -5.87 -9.23 -15.84
N PHE A 230 -6.52 -8.94 -14.71
CA PHE A 230 -5.84 -8.58 -13.46
C PHE A 230 -4.88 -9.68 -12.98
N GLN A 231 -5.27 -10.94 -13.07
CA GLN A 231 -4.39 -12.07 -12.72
C GLN A 231 -3.16 -12.10 -13.62
N THR A 232 -3.33 -11.98 -14.94
CA THR A 232 -2.21 -11.90 -15.90
C THR A 232 -1.28 -10.74 -15.58
N LEU A 233 -1.81 -9.55 -15.24
CA LEU A 233 -1.00 -8.41 -14.82
C LEU A 233 -0.14 -8.72 -13.58
N CYS A 234 -0.71 -9.42 -12.60
CA CYS A 234 0.03 -9.82 -11.39
C CYS A 234 1.13 -10.85 -11.72
N GLU A 235 0.84 -11.81 -12.60
CA GLU A 235 1.82 -12.81 -13.05
C GLU A 235 3.00 -12.16 -13.76
N GLU A 236 2.74 -11.28 -14.74
CA GLU A 236 3.80 -10.59 -15.48
C GLU A 236 4.62 -9.67 -14.57
N ALA A 237 3.96 -8.93 -13.66
CA ALA A 237 4.66 -8.12 -12.67
C ALA A 237 5.61 -8.94 -11.80
N PHE A 238 5.18 -10.12 -11.34
CA PHE A 238 6.00 -11.01 -10.51
C PHE A 238 7.22 -11.53 -11.28
N LEU A 239 7.02 -12.01 -12.51
CA LEU A 239 8.09 -12.57 -13.33
C LEU A 239 9.14 -11.51 -13.71
N ILE A 240 8.70 -10.29 -14.03
CA ILE A 240 9.62 -9.17 -14.26
C ILE A 240 10.46 -8.90 -13.00
N LEU A 241 9.86 -8.81 -11.81
CA LEU A 241 10.64 -8.62 -10.59
C LEU A 241 11.62 -9.77 -10.32
N ARG A 242 11.20 -11.00 -10.62
CA ARG A 242 12.04 -12.20 -10.48
C ARG A 242 13.28 -12.15 -11.36
N GLN A 243 13.16 -11.70 -12.61
CA GLN A 243 14.32 -11.51 -13.51
C GLN A 243 15.35 -10.53 -12.91
N HIS A 244 14.90 -9.60 -12.07
CA HIS A 244 15.74 -8.65 -11.33
C HIS A 244 16.02 -9.05 -9.87
N GLY A 245 15.79 -10.32 -9.50
CA GLY A 245 15.91 -10.78 -8.11
C GLY A 245 17.30 -10.58 -7.49
N CYS A 246 18.38 -10.74 -8.27
CA CYS A 246 19.74 -10.49 -7.79
C CYS A 246 19.97 -9.03 -7.40
N LEU A 247 19.38 -8.08 -8.13
CA LEU A 247 19.44 -6.66 -7.80
C LEU A 247 18.68 -6.39 -6.49
N ILE A 248 17.45 -6.90 -6.39
CA ILE A 248 16.61 -6.74 -5.18
C ILE A 248 17.37 -7.29 -3.95
N LEU A 249 17.91 -8.50 -4.04
CA LEU A 249 18.70 -9.11 -2.96
C LEU A 249 19.94 -8.30 -2.59
N SER A 250 20.67 -7.77 -3.58
CA SER A 250 21.87 -6.97 -3.34
C SER A 250 21.55 -5.66 -2.62
N LEU A 251 20.44 -5.00 -2.99
CA LEU A 251 19.97 -3.77 -2.34
C LEU A 251 19.63 -4.03 -0.86
N PHE A 252 18.92 -5.12 -0.56
CA PHE A 252 18.63 -5.49 0.82
C PHE A 252 19.89 -5.93 1.59
N SER A 253 20.83 -6.63 0.94
CA SER A 253 22.08 -7.04 1.57
C SER A 253 22.90 -5.83 2.07
N MET A 254 22.99 -4.76 1.27
CA MET A 254 23.67 -3.52 1.68
C MET A 254 23.03 -2.85 2.90
N MET A 255 21.77 -3.14 3.19
CA MET A 255 21.03 -2.52 4.30
C MET A 255 21.18 -3.28 5.63
N ILE A 256 21.77 -4.48 5.64
CA ILE A 256 21.96 -5.28 6.88
C ILE A 256 22.74 -4.51 7.95
N SER A 257 23.76 -3.75 7.55
CA SER A 257 24.62 -3.00 8.49
C SER A 257 23.98 -1.71 9.03
N THR A 258 22.74 -1.38 8.64
CA THR A 258 22.11 -0.10 8.99
C THR A 258 21.37 -0.11 10.34
N GLY A 259 21.33 -1.26 11.02
CA GLY A 259 20.66 -1.41 12.31
C GLY A 259 19.13 -1.30 12.21
N LEU A 260 18.56 -1.76 11.09
CA LEU A 260 17.13 -2.00 10.96
C LEU A 260 16.79 -3.32 11.69
N PRO A 261 15.77 -3.33 12.57
CA PRO A 261 15.49 -4.50 13.39
C PRO A 261 15.08 -5.74 12.57
N GLU A 262 14.45 -5.53 11.42
CA GLU A 262 13.89 -6.58 10.55
C GLU A 262 14.85 -7.04 9.46
N LEU A 263 16.02 -6.40 9.40
CA LEU A 263 17.07 -6.70 8.44
C LEU A 263 18.40 -6.62 9.16
N SER A 264 18.66 -7.66 9.94
CA SER A 264 19.78 -7.74 10.87
C SER A 264 20.80 -8.80 10.47
N SER A 265 20.40 -9.73 9.59
CA SER A 265 21.24 -10.86 9.16
C SER A 265 20.92 -11.30 7.73
N GLU A 266 21.84 -12.06 7.12
CA GLU A 266 21.58 -12.67 5.81
C GLU A 266 20.40 -13.67 5.82
N LYS A 267 20.02 -14.18 6.99
CA LYS A 267 18.85 -15.05 7.12
C LYS A 267 17.56 -14.32 6.78
N ASP A 268 17.49 -13.01 7.04
CA ASP A 268 16.32 -12.18 6.70
C ASP A 268 16.15 -12.07 5.17
N LEU A 269 17.25 -12.19 4.40
CA LEU A 269 17.20 -12.22 2.93
C LEU A 269 16.63 -13.52 2.37
N ASN A 270 16.58 -14.60 3.15
CA ASN A 270 16.03 -15.88 2.68
C ASN A 270 14.55 -15.76 2.32
N TYR A 271 13.81 -14.88 3.00
CA TYR A 271 12.44 -14.57 2.63
C TYR A 271 12.32 -14.15 1.16
N LEU A 272 13.18 -13.23 0.71
CA LEU A 272 13.19 -12.74 -0.67
C LEU A 272 13.58 -13.86 -1.65
N ARG A 273 14.56 -14.69 -1.30
CA ARG A 273 14.99 -15.83 -2.13
C ARG A 273 13.86 -16.85 -2.31
N GLU A 274 13.22 -17.24 -1.22
CA GLU A 274 12.10 -18.19 -1.20
C GLU A 274 10.86 -17.64 -1.90
N THR A 275 10.63 -16.32 -1.81
CA THR A 275 9.47 -15.67 -2.42
C THR A 275 9.63 -15.48 -3.92
N LEU A 276 10.83 -15.09 -4.37
CA LEU A 276 11.13 -14.93 -5.80
C LEU A 276 11.41 -16.27 -6.50
N VAL A 277 11.67 -17.33 -5.75
CA VAL A 277 11.86 -18.69 -6.27
C VAL A 277 12.94 -18.72 -7.37
N LEU A 278 14.09 -18.11 -7.07
CA LEU A 278 15.17 -17.87 -8.03
C LEU A 278 15.85 -19.16 -8.52
N ASP A 279 15.70 -20.24 -7.78
CA ASP A 279 16.23 -21.58 -8.05
C ASP A 279 15.42 -22.39 -9.06
N LYS A 280 14.19 -21.97 -9.37
CA LYS A 280 13.27 -22.68 -10.28
C LYS A 280 13.28 -22.13 -11.72
N THR A 281 12.65 -22.84 -12.66
CA THR A 281 12.43 -22.30 -14.01
C THR A 281 11.36 -21.21 -13.99
N GLU A 282 11.23 -20.45 -15.10
CA GLU A 282 10.20 -19.42 -15.21
C GLU A 282 8.78 -20.01 -15.15
N GLU A 283 8.56 -21.16 -15.77
CA GLU A 283 7.27 -21.86 -15.77
C GLU A 283 6.89 -22.37 -14.38
N GLU A 284 7.86 -22.89 -13.64
CA GLU A 284 7.68 -23.32 -12.26
C GLU A 284 7.41 -22.14 -11.32
N ALA A 285 8.13 -21.02 -11.52
CA ALA A 285 7.91 -19.80 -10.75
C ALA A 285 6.52 -19.19 -11.04
N ARG A 286 6.09 -19.18 -12.30
CA ARG A 286 4.74 -18.77 -12.71
C ARG A 286 3.68 -19.65 -12.06
N SER A 287 3.87 -20.97 -12.07
CA SER A 287 2.96 -21.93 -11.44
C SER A 287 2.89 -21.76 -9.92
N HIS A 288 4.03 -21.50 -9.27
CA HIS A 288 4.11 -21.18 -7.85
C HIS A 288 3.33 -19.91 -7.52
N PHE A 289 3.51 -18.84 -8.29
CA PHE A 289 2.77 -17.59 -8.08
C PHE A 289 1.26 -17.76 -8.29
N LYS A 290 0.84 -18.49 -9.35
CA LYS A 290 -0.57 -18.84 -9.57
C LYS A 290 -1.20 -19.59 -8.40
N ALA A 291 -0.46 -20.52 -7.80
CA ALA A 291 -0.92 -21.25 -6.62
C ALA A 291 -1.12 -20.29 -5.42
N LYS A 292 -0.17 -19.37 -5.20
CA LYS A 292 -0.27 -18.34 -4.14
C LYS A 292 -1.41 -17.35 -4.40
N PHE A 293 -1.64 -16.98 -5.66
CA PHE A 293 -2.75 -16.14 -6.06
C PHE A 293 -4.10 -16.82 -5.79
N SER A 294 -4.22 -18.09 -6.18
CA SER A 294 -5.42 -18.91 -5.90
C SER A 294 -5.67 -19.06 -4.40
N GLU A 295 -4.61 -19.25 -3.59
CA GLU A 295 -4.68 -19.30 -2.13
C GLU A 295 -5.19 -17.98 -1.53
N ALA A 296 -4.70 -16.84 -2.03
CA ALA A 296 -5.18 -15.52 -1.62
C ALA A 296 -6.66 -15.32 -1.97
N LEU A 297 -7.06 -15.71 -3.19
CA LEU A 297 -8.45 -15.61 -3.65
C LEU A 297 -9.40 -16.49 -2.85
N ALA A 298 -9.01 -17.73 -2.54
CA ALA A 298 -9.80 -18.65 -1.71
C ALA A 298 -9.99 -18.10 -0.28
N ASN A 299 -8.99 -17.41 0.25
CA ASN A 299 -9.03 -16.80 1.57
C ASN A 299 -9.56 -15.35 1.58
N SER A 300 -9.93 -14.79 0.43
CA SER A 300 -10.41 -13.39 0.30
C SER A 300 -11.56 -13.05 1.27
N TRP A 301 -12.50 -13.98 1.48
CA TRP A 301 -13.59 -13.82 2.46
C TRP A 301 -13.09 -13.74 3.90
N LYS A 302 -12.09 -14.57 4.26
CA LYS A 302 -11.47 -14.53 5.59
C LYS A 302 -10.70 -13.23 5.78
N THR A 303 -10.00 -12.74 4.75
CA THR A 303 -9.31 -11.44 4.78
C THR A 303 -10.31 -10.30 5.00
N SER A 304 -11.43 -10.29 4.27
CA SER A 304 -12.52 -9.32 4.47
C SER A 304 -13.10 -9.37 5.89
N LEU A 305 -13.31 -10.57 6.45
CA LEU A 305 -13.78 -10.76 7.83
C LEU A 305 -12.78 -10.24 8.87
N ASN A 306 -11.49 -10.53 8.67
CA ASN A 306 -10.43 -10.05 9.56
C ASN A 306 -10.36 -8.52 9.57
N TRP A 307 -10.51 -7.88 8.41
CA TRP A 307 -10.57 -6.43 8.29
C TRP A 307 -11.79 -5.83 8.99
N ALA A 308 -12.97 -6.44 8.80
CA ALA A 308 -14.17 -6.02 9.51
C ALA A 308 -13.97 -6.11 11.04
N SER A 309 -13.44 -7.23 11.53
CA SER A 309 -13.13 -7.42 12.95
C SER A 309 -12.14 -6.39 13.49
N HIS A 310 -11.08 -6.07 12.73
CA HIS A 310 -10.13 -5.02 13.07
C HIS A 310 -10.85 -3.67 13.26
N ASN A 311 -11.68 -3.27 12.30
CA ASN A 311 -12.42 -2.01 12.34
C ASN A 311 -13.43 -1.95 13.49
N PHE A 312 -14.16 -3.05 13.77
CA PHE A 312 -15.07 -3.15 14.92
C PHE A 312 -14.34 -3.01 16.25
N SER A 313 -13.18 -3.65 16.40
CA SER A 313 -12.38 -3.56 17.63
C SER A 313 -11.86 -2.15 17.93
N LYS A 314 -11.73 -1.32 16.88
CA LYS A 314 -11.31 0.08 16.97
C LYS A 314 -12.46 0.99 17.37
N ASN A 315 -13.66 0.80 16.80
CA ASN A 315 -14.86 1.57 17.19
C ASN A 315 -15.26 1.35 18.66
N ASN A 316 -15.01 0.16 19.22
CA ASN A 316 -15.29 -0.12 20.64
C ASN A 316 -14.24 0.43 21.63
N ARG A 317 -13.19 1.09 21.14
CA ARG A 317 -12.14 1.71 21.96
C ARG A 317 -12.19 3.24 21.93
N GLN A 318 -13.17 3.83 21.25
CA GLN A 318 -13.50 5.26 21.32
C GLN A 318 -14.50 5.50 22.45
#